data_AF-A0A964ZY05-F1
#
_entry.id   AF-A0A964ZY05-F1
#
_cell.length_a   1.000
_cell.length_b   1.000
_cell.length_c   1.000
_cell.angle_alpha   90.00
_cell.angle_beta   90.00
_cell.angle_gamma   90.00
#
_symmetry.space_group_name_H-M   'P 1'
#
loop_
_entity.id
_entity.type
_entity.pdbx_description
1 polymer ?
#
loop_
_entity_poly.entity_id
_entity_poly.type
_entity_poly.pdbx_seq_one_letter_code
_entity_poly.pdbx_strand_id
1 'polypeptide(L)'
;MIKVWLPDDSTRELPVGSTGLDLAQSIGKRLAQAAVATVIDGAESDLGVELVDGARVSIVTADSDAGRHVLRHSTAHVLAQAVVQLFEGAKFSIGPAIEDGFYYDFELPGNKTFSDADLVAITEKMQQIVAADQPFVKTEMSAEAALKIFKDQPYKCEIIQRVTKGDADSVDALEAGSADSVSVYRNSENFVDLCRGPHVPSTSRLGHFALMKVAGAYWRGNEKGPMLQRIYGTAWESKSALAEHLHRLEEAEKRDHRRLAVEMDLLSFPQELGGGLAVWHPKGGIVRKLMEDYSRERHQSGGYKFVFTPHLANSHLFETSGHLQFYKDGMYPPMEMDNGTYYPKPMNCPMHCLIYRDRQRSYRELPLRLFELGTVYRYERAGTLHGLLRIRGFTQDDSHIFCTQEQMADEIASLLDFVLSVLRRFGFNDFDFKLSTRNADKSVGSDEIWQQATDALREALNRHGLQYSVAPGDAAFYGPKIDIDVRDAIGRKWQLSTIQCDFNLPERFGLEYIATDNSRKRPIMLHRALFGSIERFFGVLLEHYGGAFPTWLAPVQVRVLA
;
A
#
# COMPACT_ATOMS: atom_id res chain seq x y z
N MET A 1 -20.18 -37.60 -22.56
CA MET A 1 -20.05 -36.13 -22.69
C MET A 1 -20.21 -35.56 -21.30
N ILE A 2 -19.50 -34.48 -20.99
CA ILE A 2 -19.71 -33.63 -19.82
C ILE A 2 -20.30 -32.30 -20.31
N LYS A 3 -21.11 -31.65 -19.49
CA LYS A 3 -21.70 -30.35 -19.74
C LYS A 3 -21.14 -29.35 -18.74
N VAL A 4 -20.49 -28.30 -19.24
CA VAL A 4 -19.94 -27.22 -18.41
C VAL A 4 -20.64 -25.90 -18.67
N TRP A 5 -20.70 -25.04 -17.66
CA TRP A 5 -21.31 -23.71 -17.71
C TRP A 5 -20.26 -22.63 -17.90
N LEU A 6 -20.53 -21.67 -18.78
CA LEU A 6 -19.68 -20.51 -19.01
C LEU A 6 -20.19 -19.28 -18.23
N PRO A 7 -19.39 -18.21 -18.11
CA PRO A 7 -19.79 -17.01 -17.35
C PRO A 7 -21.01 -16.27 -17.91
N ASP A 8 -21.33 -16.48 -19.19
CA ASP A 8 -22.51 -15.93 -19.88
C ASP A 8 -23.75 -16.82 -19.76
N ASP A 9 -23.71 -17.80 -18.85
CA ASP A 9 -24.73 -18.83 -18.61
C ASP A 9 -25.03 -19.73 -19.82
N SER A 10 -24.21 -19.65 -20.87
CA SER A 10 -24.20 -20.63 -21.94
C SER A 10 -23.54 -21.94 -21.48
N THR A 11 -23.79 -23.02 -22.22
CA THR A 11 -23.25 -24.35 -21.88
C THR A 11 -22.47 -24.94 -23.04
N ARG A 12 -21.47 -25.75 -22.72
CA ARG A 12 -20.66 -26.48 -23.70
C ARG A 12 -20.63 -27.96 -23.36
N GLU A 13 -20.80 -28.79 -24.38
CA GLU A 13 -20.65 -30.24 -24.27
C GLU A 13 -19.27 -30.66 -24.75
N LEU A 14 -18.54 -31.39 -23.91
CA LEU A 14 -17.19 -31.87 -24.18
C LEU A 14 -17.09 -33.39 -23.93
N PRO A 15 -16.14 -34.11 -24.54
CA PRO A 15 -15.84 -35.49 -24.17
C PRO A 15 -15.48 -35.62 -22.68
N VAL A 16 -15.74 -36.80 -22.08
CA VAL A 16 -15.29 -37.10 -20.71
C VAL A 16 -13.77 -37.06 -20.66
N GLY A 17 -13.19 -36.46 -19.62
CA GLY A 17 -11.75 -36.24 -19.47
C GLY A 17 -11.24 -34.96 -20.17
N SER A 18 -12.12 -34.12 -20.70
CA SER A 18 -11.72 -32.83 -21.28
C SER A 18 -11.22 -31.88 -20.20
N THR A 19 -10.20 -31.10 -20.54
CA THR A 19 -9.53 -30.14 -19.67
C THR A 19 -9.99 -28.70 -19.92
N GLY A 20 -9.52 -27.77 -19.10
CA GLY A 20 -9.67 -26.34 -19.36
C GLY A 20 -9.10 -25.91 -20.73
N LEU A 21 -8.01 -26.53 -21.17
CA LEU A 21 -7.43 -26.29 -22.49
C LEU A 21 -8.37 -26.73 -23.61
N ASP A 22 -8.99 -27.91 -23.48
CA ASP A 22 -9.93 -28.44 -24.47
C ASP A 22 -11.17 -27.57 -24.57
N LEU A 23 -11.68 -27.07 -23.44
CA LEU A 23 -12.76 -26.09 -23.41
C LEU A 23 -12.36 -24.81 -24.17
N ALA A 24 -11.19 -24.25 -23.89
CA ALA A 24 -10.71 -23.05 -24.58
C ALA A 24 -10.56 -23.29 -26.10
N GLN A 25 -10.08 -24.46 -26.51
CA GLN A 25 -9.96 -24.86 -27.92
C GLN A 25 -11.33 -24.96 -28.60
N SER A 26 -12.33 -25.54 -27.91
CA SER A 26 -13.70 -25.66 -28.42
C SER A 26 -14.38 -24.31 -28.68
N ILE A 27 -14.00 -23.27 -27.92
CA ILE A 27 -14.50 -21.90 -28.09
C ILE A 27 -13.75 -21.21 -29.23
N GLY A 28 -12.42 -21.34 -29.27
CA GLY A 28 -11.63 -20.84 -30.39
C GLY A 28 -10.12 -20.93 -30.17
N LYS A 29 -9.40 -21.14 -31.27
CA LYS A 29 -7.93 -21.28 -31.28
C LYS A 29 -7.19 -20.11 -30.61
N ARG A 30 -7.68 -18.88 -30.79
CA ARG A 30 -7.07 -17.68 -30.17
C ARG A 30 -7.22 -17.69 -28.65
N LEU A 31 -8.37 -18.14 -28.14
CA LEU A 31 -8.60 -18.26 -26.70
C LEU A 31 -7.71 -19.33 -26.09
N ALA A 32 -7.61 -20.50 -26.72
CA ALA A 32 -6.69 -21.56 -26.29
C ALA A 32 -5.23 -21.08 -26.23
N GLN A 33 -4.80 -20.26 -27.21
CA GLN A 33 -3.46 -19.67 -27.21
C GLN A 33 -3.26 -18.62 -26.10
N ALA A 34 -4.29 -17.90 -25.69
CA ALA A 34 -4.21 -16.90 -24.62
C ALA A 34 -4.43 -17.49 -23.22
N ALA A 35 -5.02 -18.68 -23.10
CA ALA A 35 -5.38 -19.31 -21.83
C ALA A 35 -4.14 -19.74 -21.03
N VAL A 36 -4.12 -19.38 -19.74
CA VAL A 36 -3.04 -19.74 -18.81
C VAL A 36 -3.51 -20.58 -17.62
N ALA A 37 -4.76 -20.41 -17.21
CA ALA A 37 -5.39 -21.14 -16.11
C ALA A 37 -6.92 -21.17 -16.30
N THR A 38 -7.63 -21.84 -15.38
CA THR A 38 -9.09 -21.81 -15.29
C THR A 38 -9.56 -21.42 -13.90
N VAL A 39 -10.79 -20.94 -13.81
CA VAL A 39 -11.54 -20.92 -12.55
C VAL A 39 -12.67 -21.93 -12.66
N ILE A 40 -12.70 -22.91 -11.76
CA ILE A 40 -13.70 -23.98 -11.72
C ILE A 40 -14.48 -23.81 -10.41
N ASP A 41 -15.78 -23.54 -10.52
CA ASP A 41 -16.69 -23.33 -9.39
C ASP A 41 -16.18 -22.29 -8.37
N GLY A 42 -15.50 -21.26 -8.88
CA GLY A 42 -14.93 -20.16 -8.08
C GLY A 42 -13.51 -20.37 -7.58
N ALA A 43 -12.88 -21.52 -7.83
CA ALA A 43 -11.50 -21.81 -7.43
C ALA A 43 -10.55 -21.81 -8.65
N GLU A 44 -9.39 -21.16 -8.51
CA GLU A 44 -8.34 -21.19 -9.55
C GLU A 44 -7.72 -22.60 -9.69
N SER A 45 -7.47 -23.01 -10.93
CA SER A 45 -6.98 -24.34 -11.26
C SER A 45 -6.07 -24.32 -12.50
N ASP A 46 -5.18 -25.31 -12.61
CA ASP A 46 -4.32 -25.46 -13.78
C ASP A 46 -5.17 -25.75 -15.02
N LEU A 47 -4.72 -25.25 -16.17
CA LEU A 47 -5.42 -25.42 -17.44
C LEU A 47 -5.57 -26.90 -17.86
N GLY A 48 -4.67 -27.77 -17.39
CA GLY A 48 -4.66 -29.21 -17.66
C GLY A 48 -5.50 -30.06 -16.72
N VAL A 49 -6.19 -29.48 -15.73
CA VAL A 49 -7.09 -30.22 -14.84
C VAL A 49 -8.34 -30.64 -15.60
N GLU A 50 -8.74 -31.90 -15.44
CA GLU A 50 -9.96 -32.44 -16.02
C GLU A 50 -11.20 -31.74 -15.45
N LEU A 51 -12.15 -31.41 -16.33
CA LEU A 51 -13.39 -30.76 -15.97
C LEU A 51 -14.44 -31.79 -15.53
N VAL A 52 -15.21 -31.43 -14.51
CA VAL A 52 -16.31 -32.26 -13.99
C VAL A 52 -17.63 -31.86 -14.64
N ASP A 53 -18.52 -32.84 -14.83
CA ASP A 53 -19.88 -32.59 -15.33
C ASP A 53 -20.65 -31.65 -14.42
N GLY A 54 -21.27 -30.61 -15.01
CA GLY A 54 -22.01 -29.58 -14.30
C GLY A 54 -21.18 -28.41 -13.77
N ALA A 55 -19.84 -28.45 -13.87
CA ALA A 55 -18.98 -27.39 -13.35
C ALA A 55 -19.17 -26.05 -14.08
N ARG A 56 -19.03 -24.93 -13.35
CA ARG A 56 -18.96 -23.58 -13.93
C ARG A 56 -17.51 -23.17 -14.13
N VAL A 57 -17.13 -22.94 -15.38
CA VAL A 57 -15.74 -22.75 -15.78
C VAL A 57 -15.55 -21.40 -16.46
N SER A 58 -14.56 -20.63 -16.01
CA SER A 58 -14.04 -19.47 -16.74
C SER A 58 -12.59 -19.71 -17.16
N ILE A 59 -12.23 -19.17 -18.32
CA ILE A 59 -10.85 -19.24 -18.84
C ILE A 59 -10.12 -17.96 -18.41
N VAL A 60 -8.97 -18.13 -17.78
CA VAL A 60 -8.08 -17.02 -17.42
C VAL A 60 -7.09 -16.81 -18.56
N THR A 61 -7.08 -15.62 -19.13
CA THR A 61 -6.16 -15.24 -20.21
C THR A 61 -4.94 -14.50 -19.68
N ALA A 62 -3.80 -14.68 -20.35
CA ALA A 62 -2.49 -14.13 -19.96
C ALA A 62 -2.48 -12.60 -19.70
N ASP A 63 -3.32 -11.85 -20.41
CA ASP A 63 -3.43 -10.38 -20.34
C ASP A 63 -4.33 -9.85 -19.21
N SER A 64 -5.06 -10.74 -18.53
CA SER A 64 -5.84 -10.40 -17.33
C SER A 64 -4.94 -10.31 -16.09
N ASP A 65 -5.38 -9.61 -15.05
CA ASP A 65 -4.61 -9.50 -13.79
C ASP A 65 -4.36 -10.87 -13.15
N ALA A 66 -5.37 -11.74 -13.13
CA ALA A 66 -5.22 -13.13 -12.69
C ALA A 66 -4.24 -13.91 -13.59
N GLY A 67 -4.29 -13.70 -14.91
CA GLY A 67 -3.35 -14.34 -15.83
C GLY A 67 -1.91 -13.89 -15.63
N ARG A 68 -1.68 -12.60 -15.42
CA ARG A 68 -0.36 -12.04 -15.09
C ARG A 68 0.15 -12.57 -13.75
N HIS A 69 -0.72 -12.76 -12.77
CA HIS A 69 -0.36 -13.42 -11.52
C HIS A 69 0.18 -14.84 -11.77
N VAL A 70 -0.52 -15.65 -12.59
CA VAL A 70 -0.07 -17.00 -12.97
C VAL A 70 1.25 -16.98 -13.73
N LEU A 71 1.43 -16.04 -14.68
CA LEU A 71 2.70 -15.87 -15.41
C LEU A 71 3.85 -15.58 -14.46
N ARG A 72 3.68 -14.63 -13.55
CA ARG A 72 4.71 -14.20 -12.59
C ARG A 72 5.06 -15.32 -11.62
N HIS A 73 4.05 -16.01 -11.11
CA HIS A 73 4.25 -17.14 -10.20
C HIS A 73 5.02 -18.28 -10.88
N SER A 74 4.66 -18.61 -12.12
CA SER A 74 5.38 -19.61 -12.91
C SER A 74 6.80 -19.17 -13.28
N THR A 75 7.01 -17.87 -13.50
CA THR A 75 8.35 -17.32 -13.78
C THR A 75 9.24 -17.38 -12.54
N ALA A 76 8.67 -17.18 -11.35
CA ALA A 76 9.38 -17.34 -10.08
C ALA A 76 9.91 -18.77 -9.90
N HIS A 77 9.13 -19.80 -10.28
CA HIS A 77 9.59 -21.19 -10.27
C HIS A 77 10.79 -21.43 -11.22
N VAL A 78 10.73 -20.88 -12.43
CA VAL A 78 11.86 -20.98 -13.38
C VAL A 78 13.08 -20.23 -12.89
N LEU A 79 12.91 -19.10 -12.20
CA LEU A 79 14.00 -18.43 -11.49
C LEU A 79 14.63 -19.34 -10.43
N ALA A 80 13.82 -19.97 -9.58
CA ALA A 80 14.32 -20.89 -8.55
C ALA A 80 15.09 -22.07 -9.17
N GLN A 81 14.56 -22.69 -10.23
CA GLN A 81 15.25 -23.74 -10.96
C GLN A 81 16.58 -23.27 -11.54
N ALA A 82 16.61 -22.09 -12.18
CA ALA A 82 17.83 -21.52 -12.76
C ALA A 82 18.91 -21.31 -11.68
N VAL A 83 18.52 -20.75 -10.53
CA VAL A 83 19.44 -20.51 -9.41
C VAL A 83 19.99 -21.82 -8.86
N VAL A 84 19.16 -22.82 -8.55
CA VAL A 84 19.69 -24.08 -7.98
C VAL A 84 20.56 -24.88 -8.97
N GLN A 85 20.38 -24.69 -10.29
CA GLN A 85 21.25 -25.29 -11.29
C GLN A 85 22.59 -24.56 -11.45
N LEU A 86 22.63 -23.23 -11.27
CA LEU A 86 23.86 -22.44 -11.38
C LEU A 86 24.66 -22.43 -10.07
N PHE A 87 23.98 -22.50 -8.93
CA PHE A 87 24.56 -22.39 -7.60
C PHE A 87 24.31 -23.68 -6.82
N GLU A 88 25.19 -24.67 -7.04
CA GLU A 88 25.11 -25.96 -6.36
C GLU A 88 25.07 -25.78 -4.83
N GLY A 89 24.05 -26.33 -4.18
CA GLY A 89 23.84 -26.22 -2.74
C GLY A 89 22.98 -25.04 -2.29
N ALA A 90 22.53 -24.18 -3.22
CA ALA A 90 21.60 -23.10 -2.93
C ALA A 90 20.30 -23.62 -2.28
N LYS A 91 19.85 -22.92 -1.25
CA LYS A 91 18.56 -23.16 -0.60
C LYS A 91 17.59 -22.09 -1.05
N PHE A 92 16.33 -22.46 -1.26
CA PHE A 92 15.28 -21.54 -1.67
C PHE A 92 14.11 -21.63 -0.70
N SER A 93 13.42 -20.51 -0.51
CA SER A 93 12.31 -20.43 0.44
C SER A 93 10.99 -20.08 -0.23
N ILE A 94 10.58 -18.81 -0.27
CA ILE A 94 9.29 -18.36 -0.79
C ILE A 94 9.46 -17.56 -2.08
N GLY A 95 8.52 -17.74 -3.00
CA GLY A 95 8.58 -17.19 -4.35
C GLY A 95 7.28 -16.56 -4.86
N PRO A 96 6.63 -15.65 -4.11
CA PRO A 96 5.29 -15.20 -4.47
C PRO A 96 5.29 -14.26 -5.67
N ALA A 97 4.20 -14.31 -6.44
CA ALA A 97 3.84 -13.22 -7.34
C ALA A 97 3.37 -12.00 -6.54
N ILE A 98 3.67 -10.82 -7.07
CA ILE A 98 3.28 -9.51 -6.54
C ILE A 98 2.63 -8.68 -7.65
N GLU A 99 2.03 -7.53 -7.29
CA GLU A 99 1.21 -6.68 -8.19
C GLU A 99 1.87 -6.34 -9.53
N ASP A 100 3.19 -6.16 -9.55
CA ASP A 100 3.95 -5.81 -10.76
C ASP A 100 5.11 -6.78 -11.08
N GLY A 101 5.14 -7.95 -10.45
CA GLY A 101 6.22 -8.89 -10.67
C GLY A 101 6.22 -10.09 -9.74
N PHE A 102 7.39 -10.51 -9.33
CA PHE A 102 7.61 -11.60 -8.38
C PHE A 102 8.94 -11.38 -7.66
N TYR A 103 9.15 -12.13 -6.59
CA TYR A 103 10.49 -12.30 -6.04
C TYR A 103 10.71 -13.75 -5.63
N TYR A 104 11.97 -14.12 -5.41
CA TYR A 104 12.31 -15.39 -4.77
C TYR A 104 13.49 -15.19 -3.82
N ASP A 105 13.40 -15.78 -2.64
CA ASP A 105 14.41 -15.72 -1.59
C ASP A 105 15.34 -16.94 -1.60
N PHE A 106 16.65 -16.68 -1.57
CA PHE A 106 17.70 -17.69 -1.63
C PHE A 106 18.72 -17.55 -0.50
N GLU A 107 19.24 -18.69 -0.06
CA GLU A 107 20.46 -18.79 0.73
C GLU A 107 21.53 -19.46 -0.15
N LEU A 108 22.61 -18.73 -0.43
CA LEU A 108 23.73 -19.27 -1.21
C LEU A 108 24.77 -19.90 -0.29
N PRO A 109 25.40 -21.02 -0.71
CA PRO A 109 26.42 -21.68 0.08
C PRO A 109 27.67 -20.82 0.22
N GLY A 110 28.39 -20.99 1.34
CA GLY A 110 29.68 -20.34 1.56
C GLY A 110 29.61 -18.82 1.72
N ASN A 111 28.48 -18.28 2.20
CA ASN A 111 28.24 -16.84 2.38
C ASN A 111 28.41 -16.01 1.09
N LYS A 112 28.22 -16.63 -0.08
CA LYS A 112 28.25 -15.91 -1.36
C LYS A 112 27.07 -14.96 -1.48
N THR A 113 27.27 -13.86 -2.18
CA THR A 113 26.21 -12.92 -2.55
C THR A 113 26.03 -12.86 -4.05
N PHE A 114 24.81 -12.65 -4.52
CA PHE A 114 24.56 -12.37 -5.94
C PHE A 114 25.21 -11.05 -6.34
N SER A 115 25.78 -11.03 -7.54
CA SER A 115 26.26 -9.86 -8.24
C SER A 115 25.38 -9.54 -9.46
N ASP A 116 25.56 -8.35 -10.05
CA ASP A 116 24.86 -7.99 -11.29
C ASP A 116 25.20 -8.95 -12.44
N ALA A 117 26.44 -9.47 -12.46
CA ALA A 117 26.85 -10.49 -13.45
C ALA A 117 26.11 -11.82 -13.25
N ASP A 118 25.80 -12.18 -12.00
CA ASP A 118 25.00 -13.38 -11.71
C ASP A 118 23.57 -13.22 -12.22
N LEU A 119 22.96 -12.02 -12.12
CA LEU A 119 21.64 -11.78 -12.67
C LEU A 119 21.59 -11.98 -14.19
N VAL A 120 22.65 -11.61 -14.91
CA VAL A 120 22.77 -11.87 -16.35
C VAL A 120 22.82 -13.38 -16.61
N ALA A 121 23.69 -14.11 -15.91
CA ALA A 121 23.83 -15.56 -16.06
C ALA A 121 22.53 -16.32 -15.70
N ILE A 122 21.84 -15.90 -14.64
CA ILE A 122 20.54 -16.47 -14.23
C ILE A 122 19.50 -16.19 -15.32
N THR A 123 19.46 -14.98 -15.87
CA THR A 123 18.52 -14.62 -16.95
C THR A 123 18.74 -15.50 -18.18
N GLU A 124 19.98 -15.69 -18.61
CA GLU A 124 20.31 -16.58 -19.73
C GLU A 124 19.89 -18.03 -19.44
N LYS A 125 20.09 -18.50 -18.20
CA LYS A 125 19.69 -19.84 -17.79
C LYS A 125 18.17 -20.02 -17.76
N MET A 126 17.42 -19.02 -17.30
CA MET A 126 15.96 -19.02 -17.36
C MET A 126 15.47 -19.09 -18.81
N GLN A 127 16.10 -18.36 -19.74
CA GLN A 127 15.76 -18.42 -21.17
C GLN A 127 16.03 -19.81 -21.77
N GLN A 128 17.11 -20.50 -21.36
CA GLN A 128 17.37 -21.88 -21.77
C GLN A 128 16.26 -22.83 -21.27
N ILE A 129 15.80 -22.66 -20.03
CA ILE A 129 14.69 -23.45 -19.46
C ILE A 129 13.40 -23.22 -20.25
N VAL A 130 13.07 -21.96 -20.55
CA VAL A 130 11.90 -21.58 -21.35
C VAL A 130 11.95 -22.21 -22.74
N ALA A 131 13.12 -22.19 -23.39
CA ALA A 131 13.33 -22.80 -24.70
C ALA A 131 13.20 -24.33 -24.70
N ALA A 132 13.40 -24.98 -23.54
CA ALA A 132 13.24 -26.41 -23.39
C ALA A 132 11.78 -26.87 -23.26
N ASP A 133 10.82 -25.94 -23.20
CA ASP A 133 9.36 -26.21 -23.17
C ASP A 133 8.94 -27.27 -22.14
N GLN A 134 9.51 -27.18 -20.94
CA GLN A 134 9.26 -28.15 -19.89
C GLN A 134 7.84 -28.02 -19.33
N PRO A 135 7.06 -29.11 -19.19
CA PRO A 135 5.69 -29.06 -18.67
C PRO A 135 5.68 -28.85 -17.15
N PHE A 136 4.73 -28.08 -16.64
CA PHE A 136 4.49 -28.02 -15.19
C PHE A 136 3.56 -29.15 -14.79
N VAL A 137 4.05 -30.07 -13.96
CA VAL A 137 3.31 -31.25 -13.49
C VAL A 137 3.05 -31.11 -12.00
N LYS A 138 1.78 -30.96 -11.64
CA LYS A 138 1.31 -30.98 -10.25
C LYS A 138 1.23 -32.41 -9.73
N THR A 139 1.66 -32.64 -8.49
CA THR A 139 1.45 -33.91 -7.80
C THR A 139 1.06 -33.63 -6.35
N GLU A 140 -0.06 -34.21 -5.92
CA GLU A 140 -0.45 -34.25 -4.51
C GLU A 140 0.27 -35.40 -3.81
N MET A 141 0.82 -35.14 -2.63
CA MET A 141 1.51 -36.15 -1.82
C MET A 141 1.39 -35.90 -0.33
N SER A 142 1.70 -36.92 0.48
CA SER A 142 1.73 -36.76 1.93
C SER A 142 2.86 -35.83 2.37
N ALA A 143 2.66 -35.14 3.49
CA ALA A 143 3.68 -34.29 4.09
C ALA A 143 5.00 -35.05 4.34
N GLU A 144 4.91 -36.32 4.74
CA GLU A 144 6.06 -37.20 4.96
C GLU A 144 6.87 -37.46 3.69
N ALA A 145 6.20 -37.65 2.55
CA ALA A 145 6.85 -37.84 1.26
C ALA A 145 7.52 -36.53 0.80
N ALA A 146 6.84 -35.39 0.98
CA ALA A 146 7.38 -34.08 0.65
C ALA A 146 8.62 -33.75 1.50
N LEU A 147 8.62 -34.03 2.81
CA LEU A 147 9.77 -33.83 3.69
C LEU A 147 11.01 -34.65 3.26
N LYS A 148 10.81 -35.83 2.66
CA LYS A 148 11.93 -36.61 2.10
C LYS A 148 12.50 -35.97 0.85
N ILE A 149 11.65 -35.40 0.00
CA ILE A 149 12.05 -34.69 -1.23
C ILE A 149 12.82 -33.41 -0.86
N PHE A 150 12.31 -32.64 0.10
CA PHE A 150 12.88 -31.36 0.51
C PHE A 150 13.88 -31.46 1.66
N LYS A 151 14.41 -32.65 1.97
CA LYS A 151 15.32 -32.86 3.12
C LYS A 151 16.51 -31.88 3.14
N ASP A 152 16.99 -31.49 1.96
CA ASP A 152 18.10 -30.58 1.77
C ASP A 152 17.64 -29.11 1.58
N GLN A 153 16.35 -28.81 1.75
CA GLN A 153 15.73 -27.49 1.63
C GLN A 153 15.06 -27.12 2.96
N PRO A 154 15.82 -26.58 3.93
CA PRO A 154 15.34 -26.40 5.31
C PRO A 154 14.10 -25.51 5.41
N TYR A 155 14.02 -24.46 4.59
CA TYR A 155 12.88 -23.55 4.56
C TYR A 155 11.59 -24.24 4.10
N LYS A 156 11.66 -25.07 3.07
CA LYS A 156 10.49 -25.85 2.60
C LYS A 156 10.06 -26.90 3.62
N CYS A 157 11.01 -27.55 4.29
CA CYS A 157 10.70 -28.45 5.40
C CYS A 157 9.97 -27.74 6.55
N GLU A 158 10.41 -26.53 6.92
CA GLU A 158 9.75 -25.74 7.95
C GLU A 158 8.31 -25.38 7.57
N ILE A 159 8.08 -24.93 6.33
CA ILE A 159 6.73 -24.62 5.81
C ILE A 159 5.83 -25.85 5.92
N ILE A 160 6.28 -27.01 5.42
CA ILE A 160 5.49 -28.26 5.47
C ILE A 160 5.14 -28.61 6.92
N GLN A 161 6.11 -28.56 7.83
CA GLN A 161 5.89 -28.90 9.23
C GLN A 161 4.89 -27.96 9.92
N ARG A 162 4.91 -26.67 9.62
CA ARG A 162 3.97 -25.69 10.20
C ARG A 162 2.56 -25.90 9.68
N VAL A 163 2.42 -26.12 8.38
CA VAL A 163 1.12 -26.44 7.77
C VAL A 163 0.51 -27.71 8.37
N THR A 164 1.30 -28.77 8.51
CA THR A 164 0.86 -30.02 9.13
C THR A 164 0.51 -29.87 10.63
N LYS A 165 1.16 -28.96 11.36
CA LYS A 165 0.89 -28.72 12.79
C LYS A 165 -0.28 -27.77 13.05
N GLY A 166 -0.83 -27.12 12.03
CA GLY A 166 -1.85 -26.09 12.19
C GLY A 166 -1.30 -24.72 12.64
N ASP A 167 0.02 -24.52 12.55
CA ASP A 167 0.71 -23.27 12.89
C ASP A 167 0.96 -22.38 11.66
N ALA A 168 0.25 -22.65 10.55
CA ALA A 168 0.41 -21.96 9.28
C ALA A 168 0.02 -20.48 9.40
N ASP A 169 0.94 -19.60 9.00
CA ASP A 169 0.61 -18.20 8.77
C ASP A 169 0.08 -17.98 7.33
N SER A 170 -0.24 -16.72 7.00
CA SER A 170 -0.75 -16.37 5.67
C SER A 170 0.27 -16.63 4.54
N VAL A 171 1.56 -16.72 4.84
CA VAL A 171 2.62 -17.02 3.87
C VAL A 171 2.71 -18.53 3.65
N ASP A 172 2.64 -19.31 4.72
CA ASP A 172 2.61 -20.78 4.64
C ASP A 172 1.42 -21.29 3.81
N ALA A 173 0.27 -20.62 3.93
CA ALA A 173 -0.96 -20.95 3.21
C ALA A 173 -0.89 -20.71 1.69
N LEU A 174 0.05 -19.87 1.21
CA LEU A 174 0.28 -19.64 -0.22
C LEU A 174 1.05 -20.82 -0.84
N GLU A 175 1.94 -21.44 -0.08
CA GLU A 175 2.88 -22.46 -0.57
C GLU A 175 2.31 -23.88 -0.40
N ALA A 176 1.51 -24.12 0.65
CA ALA A 176 0.99 -25.46 0.96
C ALA A 176 -0.51 -25.48 1.31
N GLY A 177 -1.14 -26.62 0.96
CA GLY A 177 -2.59 -26.76 0.84
C GLY A 177 -3.35 -26.99 2.13
N SER A 178 -3.15 -28.16 2.74
CA SER A 178 -3.92 -28.67 3.87
C SER A 178 -2.99 -29.41 4.87
N ALA A 179 -3.52 -29.74 6.05
CA ALA A 179 -2.73 -30.38 7.11
C ALA A 179 -2.15 -31.76 6.70
N ASP A 180 -2.88 -32.53 5.89
CA ASP A 180 -2.57 -33.93 5.57
C ASP A 180 -1.98 -34.15 4.16
N SER A 181 -2.19 -33.21 3.22
CA SER A 181 -1.62 -33.27 1.87
C SER A 181 -1.04 -31.94 1.41
N VAL A 182 0.08 -32.03 0.69
CA VAL A 182 0.75 -30.90 0.05
C VAL A 182 0.89 -31.15 -1.45
N SER A 183 0.75 -30.10 -2.25
CA SER A 183 1.08 -30.15 -3.67
C SER A 183 2.52 -29.76 -3.91
N VAL A 184 3.14 -30.42 -4.87
CA VAL A 184 4.43 -30.02 -5.43
C VAL A 184 4.30 -29.89 -6.94
N TYR A 185 5.10 -29.01 -7.52
CA TYR A 185 5.24 -28.88 -8.96
C TYR A 185 6.62 -29.32 -9.40
N ARG A 186 6.64 -30.10 -10.49
CA ARG A 186 7.85 -30.48 -11.20
C ARG A 186 7.77 -29.96 -12.61
N ASN A 187 8.79 -29.23 -13.02
CA ASN A 187 9.01 -28.92 -14.43
C ASN A 187 10.33 -29.49 -14.96
N SER A 188 11.09 -30.24 -14.16
CA SER A 188 12.12 -31.14 -14.68
C SER A 188 12.33 -32.29 -13.71
N GLU A 189 13.03 -33.35 -14.12
CA GLU A 189 13.36 -34.45 -13.21
C GLU A 189 14.19 -33.96 -12.00
N ASN A 190 15.02 -32.95 -12.21
CA ASN A 190 15.99 -32.43 -11.24
C ASN A 190 15.50 -31.20 -10.46
N PHE A 191 14.24 -30.78 -10.64
CA PHE A 191 13.69 -29.64 -9.91
C PHE A 191 12.25 -29.90 -9.48
N VAL A 192 11.97 -29.56 -8.23
CA VAL A 192 10.67 -29.69 -7.60
C VAL A 192 10.50 -28.54 -6.63
N ASP A 193 9.33 -27.94 -6.61
CA ASP A 193 8.98 -26.84 -5.71
C ASP A 193 7.68 -27.15 -4.99
N LEU A 194 7.57 -26.68 -3.75
CA LEU A 194 6.38 -26.78 -2.92
C LEU A 194 5.49 -25.59 -3.27
N CYS A 195 4.31 -25.86 -3.82
CA CYS A 195 3.45 -24.81 -4.34
C CYS A 195 2.04 -25.36 -4.60
N ARG A 196 1.00 -24.54 -4.43
CA ARG A 196 -0.40 -24.88 -4.74
C ARG A 196 -0.77 -24.65 -6.21
N GLY A 197 -0.12 -23.68 -6.85
CA GLY A 197 -0.41 -23.16 -8.18
C GLY A 197 -1.62 -22.22 -8.22
N PRO A 198 -2.22 -21.98 -9.40
CA PRO A 198 -1.92 -22.67 -10.66
C PRO A 198 -0.65 -22.18 -11.37
N HIS A 199 -0.14 -22.99 -12.29
CA HIS A 199 0.95 -22.66 -13.19
C HIS A 199 0.50 -22.62 -14.66
N VAL A 200 1.28 -21.93 -15.50
CA VAL A 200 1.13 -22.05 -16.95
C VAL A 200 1.38 -23.50 -17.41
N PRO A 201 0.84 -23.94 -18.56
CA PRO A 201 0.98 -25.34 -19.01
C PRO A 201 2.44 -25.81 -19.18
N SER A 202 3.33 -24.93 -19.64
CA SER A 202 4.74 -25.23 -19.84
C SER A 202 5.60 -23.97 -19.74
N THR A 203 6.90 -24.15 -19.53
CA THR A 203 7.86 -23.04 -19.40
C THR A 203 7.96 -22.16 -20.65
N SER A 204 7.60 -22.64 -21.84
CA SER A 204 7.52 -21.81 -23.05
C SER A 204 6.37 -20.79 -23.02
N ARG A 205 5.42 -20.95 -22.09
CA ARG A 205 4.20 -20.13 -21.94
C ARG A 205 4.37 -18.96 -20.96
N LEU A 206 5.56 -18.75 -20.40
CA LEU A 206 5.82 -17.70 -19.39
C LEU A 206 5.73 -16.25 -19.90
N GLY A 207 5.63 -16.05 -21.21
CA GLY A 207 5.60 -14.71 -21.81
C GLY A 207 6.99 -14.07 -21.83
N HIS A 208 7.09 -12.82 -21.37
CA HIS A 208 8.33 -12.04 -21.36
C HIS A 208 8.66 -11.55 -19.95
N PHE A 209 9.90 -11.73 -19.52
CA PHE A 209 10.33 -11.38 -18.16
C PHE A 209 11.66 -10.61 -18.13
N ALA A 210 11.90 -9.95 -17.00
CA ALA A 210 13.18 -9.31 -16.66
C ALA A 210 13.48 -9.48 -15.18
N LEU A 211 14.74 -9.77 -14.83
CA LEU A 211 15.23 -9.67 -13.46
C LEU A 211 15.62 -8.22 -13.17
N MET A 212 15.32 -7.75 -11.96
CA MET A 212 15.38 -6.32 -11.62
C MET A 212 16.54 -6.03 -10.67
N LYS A 213 16.46 -6.51 -9.43
CA LYS A 213 17.45 -6.19 -8.38
C LYS A 213 17.54 -7.30 -7.35
N VAL A 214 18.65 -7.31 -6.62
CA VAL A 214 18.86 -8.14 -5.44
C VAL A 214 18.64 -7.28 -4.18
N ALA A 215 17.96 -7.83 -3.17
CA ALA A 215 17.81 -7.22 -1.86
C ALA A 215 18.08 -8.24 -0.75
N GLY A 216 18.37 -7.77 0.47
CA GLY A 216 18.39 -8.64 1.65
C GLY A 216 16.97 -8.84 2.19
N ALA A 217 16.66 -10.06 2.64
CA ALA A 217 15.41 -10.38 3.33
C ALA A 217 15.72 -11.26 4.55
N TYR A 218 15.03 -11.02 5.66
CA TYR A 218 15.13 -11.91 6.82
C TYR A 218 14.05 -12.98 6.75
N TRP A 219 14.42 -14.23 7.02
CA TRP A 219 13.44 -15.32 7.08
C TRP A 219 12.32 -14.99 8.08
N ARG A 220 11.07 -15.01 7.62
CA ARG A 220 9.85 -14.59 8.35
C ARG A 220 9.93 -13.19 8.98
N GLY A 221 10.75 -12.29 8.43
CA GLY A 221 10.95 -10.94 8.97
C GLY A 221 11.63 -10.90 10.34
N ASN A 222 12.26 -12.01 10.77
CA ASN A 222 13.00 -12.05 12.03
C ASN A 222 14.44 -11.59 11.80
N GLU A 223 14.76 -10.36 12.20
CA GLU A 223 16.10 -9.76 12.07
C GLU A 223 17.23 -10.55 12.78
N LYS A 224 16.88 -11.46 13.71
CA LYS A 224 17.82 -12.37 14.37
C LYS A 224 17.99 -13.72 13.65
N GLY A 225 17.21 -13.97 12.61
CA GLY A 225 17.20 -15.20 11.83
C GLY A 225 18.18 -15.16 10.65
N PRO A 226 18.18 -16.22 9.81
CA PRO A 226 18.97 -16.26 8.59
C PRO A 226 18.64 -15.09 7.66
N MET A 227 19.68 -14.44 7.14
CA MET A 227 19.56 -13.43 6.10
C MET A 227 19.60 -14.10 4.73
N LEU A 228 18.51 -13.97 3.99
CA LEU A 228 18.32 -14.45 2.63
C LEU A 228 18.58 -13.33 1.63
N GLN A 229 18.79 -13.73 0.38
CA GLN A 229 18.94 -12.85 -0.76
C GLN A 229 17.74 -12.98 -1.68
N ARG A 230 17.02 -11.88 -1.82
CA ARG A 230 15.81 -11.75 -2.60
C ARG A 230 16.13 -11.26 -4.00
N ILE A 231 15.84 -12.06 -5.02
CA ILE A 231 15.88 -11.60 -6.41
C ILE A 231 14.47 -11.15 -6.81
N TYR A 232 14.33 -9.89 -7.21
CA TYR A 232 13.11 -9.36 -7.80
C TYR A 232 13.10 -9.55 -9.31
N GLY A 233 11.94 -9.89 -9.87
CA GLY A 233 11.70 -9.96 -11.31
C GLY A 233 10.29 -9.49 -11.67
N THR A 234 10.05 -9.33 -12.96
CA THR A 234 8.72 -9.02 -13.51
C THR A 234 8.45 -9.86 -14.75
N ALA A 235 7.18 -10.19 -15.00
CA ALA A 235 6.74 -11.00 -16.14
C ALA A 235 5.41 -10.47 -16.71
N TRP A 236 5.30 -10.48 -18.03
CA TRP A 236 4.22 -9.89 -18.81
C TRP A 236 3.86 -10.78 -20.01
N GLU A 237 2.61 -10.68 -20.44
CA GLU A 237 2.04 -11.44 -21.57
C GLU A 237 2.66 -11.08 -22.93
N SER A 238 3.29 -9.91 -23.05
CA SER A 238 3.86 -9.42 -24.31
C SER A 238 5.13 -8.59 -24.11
N LYS A 239 6.00 -8.57 -25.14
CA LYS A 239 7.20 -7.73 -25.17
C LYS A 239 6.87 -6.24 -25.02
N SER A 240 5.74 -5.81 -25.59
CA SER A 240 5.28 -4.43 -25.49
C SER A 240 4.91 -4.05 -24.06
N ALA A 241 4.15 -4.92 -23.37
CA ALA A 241 3.75 -4.67 -21.98
C ALA A 241 4.97 -4.65 -21.03
N LEU A 242 5.94 -5.55 -21.22
CA LEU A 242 7.19 -5.53 -20.48
C LEU A 242 7.97 -4.22 -20.74
N ALA A 243 8.13 -3.83 -22.01
CA ALA A 243 8.85 -2.61 -22.36
C ALA A 243 8.19 -1.36 -21.77
N GLU A 244 6.85 -1.29 -21.80
CA GLU A 244 6.09 -0.20 -21.20
C GLU A 244 6.29 -0.15 -19.68
N HIS A 245 6.26 -1.30 -19.00
CA HIS A 245 6.53 -1.37 -17.57
C HIS A 245 7.96 -0.92 -17.22
N LEU A 246 8.97 -1.40 -17.94
CA LEU A 246 10.36 -1.00 -17.73
C LEU A 246 10.56 0.51 -17.99
N HIS A 247 9.94 1.05 -19.04
CA HIS A 247 9.96 2.48 -19.31
C HIS A 247 9.30 3.29 -18.17
N ARG A 248 8.18 2.82 -17.60
CA ARG A 248 7.56 3.46 -16.42
C ARG A 248 8.49 3.47 -15.21
N LEU A 249 9.23 2.39 -14.97
CA LEU A 249 10.21 2.32 -13.88
C LEU A 249 11.39 3.28 -14.08
N GLU A 250 11.91 3.36 -15.30
CA GLU A 250 12.98 4.31 -15.64
C GLU A 250 12.54 5.76 -15.44
N GLU A 251 11.33 6.11 -15.89
CA GLU A 251 10.75 7.43 -15.66
C GLU A 251 10.50 7.71 -14.18
N ALA A 252 10.07 6.71 -13.40
CA ALA A 252 9.91 6.85 -11.96
C ALA A 252 11.25 7.11 -11.24
N GLU A 253 12.32 6.40 -11.61
CA GLU A 253 13.65 6.62 -11.06
C GLU A 253 14.19 8.02 -11.41
N LYS A 254 13.93 8.50 -12.64
CA LYS A 254 14.28 9.87 -13.03
C LYS A 254 13.58 10.94 -12.20
N ARG A 255 12.41 10.61 -11.66
CA ARG A 255 11.55 11.50 -10.90
C ARG A 255 11.70 11.33 -9.39
N ASP A 256 12.60 10.47 -8.92
CA ASP A 256 12.78 10.23 -7.49
C ASP A 256 13.13 11.54 -6.77
N HIS A 257 12.26 11.95 -5.86
CA HIS A 257 12.42 13.21 -5.13
C HIS A 257 13.73 13.27 -4.35
N ARG A 258 14.29 12.14 -3.92
CA ARG A 258 15.56 12.09 -3.17
C ARG A 258 16.73 12.48 -4.05
N ARG A 259 16.72 12.01 -5.31
CA ARG A 259 17.73 12.36 -6.30
C ARG A 259 17.59 13.82 -6.72
N LEU A 260 16.38 14.21 -7.11
CA LEU A 260 16.07 15.58 -7.55
C LEU A 260 16.32 16.61 -6.44
N ALA A 261 15.99 16.30 -5.19
CA ALA A 261 16.23 17.17 -4.05
C ALA A 261 17.71 17.56 -3.91
N VAL A 262 18.62 16.61 -4.13
CA VAL A 262 20.07 16.82 -4.07
C VAL A 262 20.55 17.55 -5.32
N GLU A 263 20.21 17.06 -6.51
CA GLU A 263 20.62 17.65 -7.80
C GLU A 263 20.22 19.13 -7.92
N MET A 264 19.04 19.48 -7.40
CA MET A 264 18.50 20.84 -7.47
C MET A 264 18.89 21.73 -6.29
N ASP A 265 19.59 21.19 -5.27
CA ASP A 265 19.95 21.89 -4.03
C ASP A 265 18.71 22.41 -3.28
N LEU A 266 17.71 21.53 -3.10
CA LEU A 266 16.46 21.83 -2.41
C LEU A 266 16.55 21.51 -0.90
N LEU A 267 17.15 20.39 -0.54
CA LEU A 267 17.29 19.93 0.84
C LEU A 267 18.35 18.83 0.98
N SER A 268 18.69 18.48 2.21
CA SER A 268 19.55 17.35 2.56
C SER A 268 19.06 16.61 3.81
N PHE A 269 19.64 15.44 4.06
CA PHE A 269 19.47 14.65 5.29
C PHE A 269 20.85 14.36 5.91
N PRO A 270 21.44 15.32 6.65
CA PRO A 270 22.74 15.12 7.30
C PRO A 270 22.71 13.96 8.30
N GLN A 271 23.75 13.12 8.31
CA GLN A 271 23.81 11.96 9.20
C GLN A 271 23.86 12.38 10.68
N GLU A 272 24.43 13.55 10.96
CA GLU A 272 24.55 14.14 12.30
C GLU A 272 23.19 14.43 12.96
N LEU A 273 22.13 14.65 12.18
CA LEU A 273 20.78 14.84 12.71
C LEU A 273 20.05 13.52 12.94
N GLY A 274 20.48 12.44 12.31
CA GLY A 274 19.79 11.17 12.29
C GLY A 274 18.72 11.05 11.19
N GLY A 275 18.22 9.83 11.00
CA GLY A 275 17.32 9.51 9.91
C GLY A 275 15.95 10.18 10.02
N GLY A 276 15.43 10.65 8.88
CA GLY A 276 14.07 11.16 8.78
C GLY A 276 13.89 12.57 9.37
N LEU A 277 14.91 13.41 9.28
CA LEU A 277 14.87 14.83 9.63
C LEU A 277 15.51 15.64 8.49
N ALA A 278 14.68 16.32 7.71
CA ALA A 278 15.11 17.04 6.51
C ALA A 278 15.63 18.44 6.85
N VAL A 279 16.71 18.85 6.18
CA VAL A 279 17.26 20.21 6.24
C VAL A 279 16.96 20.93 4.93
N TRP A 280 16.10 21.94 4.99
CA TRP A 280 15.68 22.69 3.82
C TRP A 280 16.74 23.73 3.42
N HIS A 281 17.22 23.67 2.19
CA HIS A 281 18.18 24.62 1.62
C HIS A 281 17.42 25.84 1.06
N PRO A 282 18.09 26.96 0.70
CA PRO A 282 17.40 28.19 0.29
C PRO A 282 16.36 27.98 -0.83
N LYS A 283 16.67 27.18 -1.86
CA LYS A 283 15.72 26.92 -2.96
C LYS A 283 14.51 26.11 -2.48
N GLY A 284 14.73 25.01 -1.76
CA GLY A 284 13.61 24.23 -1.21
C GLY A 284 12.80 25.03 -0.20
N GLY A 285 13.45 25.88 0.59
CA GLY A 285 12.82 26.81 1.52
C GLY A 285 11.88 27.81 0.83
N ILE A 286 12.24 28.34 -0.35
CA ILE A 286 11.34 29.20 -1.13
C ILE A 286 10.11 28.43 -1.60
N VAL A 287 10.28 27.23 -2.17
CA VAL A 287 9.14 26.42 -2.64
C VAL A 287 8.22 26.06 -1.46
N ARG A 288 8.80 25.61 -0.34
CA ARG A 288 8.08 25.33 0.91
C ARG A 288 7.31 26.56 1.40
N LYS A 289 7.95 27.73 1.44
CA LYS A 289 7.31 28.99 1.84
C LYS A 289 6.11 29.32 0.94
N LEU A 290 6.25 29.19 -0.38
CA LEU A 290 5.17 29.48 -1.33
C LEU A 290 3.97 28.53 -1.13
N MET A 291 4.22 27.26 -0.85
CA MET A 291 3.18 26.28 -0.51
C MET A 291 2.46 26.64 0.80
N GLU A 292 3.24 26.96 1.83
CA GLU A 292 2.71 27.37 3.14
C GLU A 292 1.90 28.67 3.04
N ASP A 293 2.41 29.69 2.36
CA ASP A 293 1.72 30.98 2.16
C ASP A 293 0.40 30.80 1.42
N TYR A 294 0.38 30.01 0.34
CA TYR A 294 -0.85 29.68 -0.37
C TYR A 294 -1.85 28.98 0.56
N SER A 295 -1.39 28.02 1.36
CA SER A 295 -2.25 27.38 2.36
C SER A 295 -2.80 28.39 3.36
N ARG A 296 -1.97 29.28 3.92
CA ARG A 296 -2.42 30.33 4.85
C ARG A 296 -3.47 31.23 4.20
N GLU A 297 -3.22 31.74 3.00
CA GLU A 297 -4.16 32.60 2.29
C GLU A 297 -5.52 31.91 2.11
N ARG A 298 -5.52 30.67 1.62
CA ARG A 298 -6.75 29.89 1.39
C ARG A 298 -7.52 29.62 2.69
N HIS A 299 -6.83 29.28 3.77
CA HIS A 299 -7.44 29.08 5.08
C HIS A 299 -8.01 30.38 5.65
N GLN A 300 -7.30 31.50 5.51
CA GLN A 300 -7.78 32.80 5.94
C GLN A 300 -9.05 33.21 5.19
N SER A 301 -9.07 33.06 3.86
CA SER A 301 -10.27 33.32 3.04
C SER A 301 -11.43 32.35 3.36
N GLY A 302 -11.13 31.12 3.78
CA GLY A 302 -12.10 30.12 4.22
C GLY A 302 -12.64 30.32 5.65
N GLY A 303 -12.27 31.42 6.32
CA GLY A 303 -12.77 31.74 7.67
C GLY A 303 -12.10 30.97 8.81
N TYR A 304 -10.97 30.31 8.56
CA TYR A 304 -10.22 29.59 9.58
C TYR A 304 -9.51 30.56 10.54
N LYS A 305 -9.35 30.12 11.78
CA LYS A 305 -8.68 30.86 12.85
C LYS A 305 -7.31 30.24 13.11
N PHE A 306 -6.28 31.04 12.88
CA PHE A 306 -4.89 30.61 13.07
C PHE A 306 -4.58 30.46 14.54
N VAL A 307 -3.98 29.32 14.89
CA VAL A 307 -3.50 29.02 16.24
C VAL A 307 -2.07 28.50 16.16
N PHE A 308 -1.35 28.56 17.27
CA PHE A 308 0.00 28.05 17.41
C PHE A 308 0.11 27.30 18.73
N THR A 309 0.55 26.05 18.68
CA THR A 309 0.62 25.20 19.87
C THR A 309 2.04 24.65 20.09
N PRO A 310 2.48 24.45 21.35
CA PRO A 310 3.83 23.97 21.64
C PRO A 310 4.14 22.61 20.98
N HIS A 311 5.43 22.31 20.83
CA HIS A 311 5.88 20.98 20.34
C HIS A 311 5.89 19.92 21.43
N LEU A 312 6.00 20.32 22.70
CA LEU A 312 6.07 19.43 23.85
C LEU A 312 4.81 19.54 24.69
N ALA A 313 4.34 18.42 25.22
CA ALA A 313 3.26 18.41 26.19
C ALA A 313 3.45 17.30 27.23
N ASN A 314 2.89 17.54 28.43
CA ASN A 314 2.90 16.58 29.52
C ASN A 314 2.10 15.32 29.15
N SER A 315 2.53 14.15 29.65
CA SER A 315 1.90 12.84 29.36
C SER A 315 0.41 12.84 29.61
N HIS A 316 -0.07 13.57 30.62
CA HIS A 316 -1.49 13.65 30.98
C HIS A 316 -2.37 14.09 29.81
N LEU A 317 -1.88 14.98 28.94
CA LEU A 317 -2.62 15.40 27.74
C LEU A 317 -2.82 14.25 26.74
N PHE A 318 -1.79 13.42 26.56
CA PHE A 318 -1.83 12.28 25.64
C PHE A 318 -2.58 11.09 26.23
N GLU A 319 -2.57 10.92 27.56
CA GLU A 319 -3.44 9.99 28.28
C GLU A 319 -4.91 10.41 28.17
N THR A 320 -5.21 11.71 28.34
CA THR A 320 -6.57 12.25 28.23
C THR A 320 -7.10 12.05 26.83
N SER A 321 -6.29 12.33 25.80
CA SER A 321 -6.71 12.17 24.40
C SER A 321 -6.76 10.72 23.91
N GLY A 322 -6.05 9.78 24.55
CA GLY A 322 -6.00 8.39 24.09
C GLY A 322 -4.76 7.98 23.32
N HIS A 323 -3.90 8.94 22.98
CA HIS A 323 -2.74 8.70 22.14
C HIS A 323 -1.70 7.79 22.83
N LEU A 324 -1.54 7.91 24.15
CA LEU A 324 -0.63 7.01 24.87
C LEU A 324 -1.17 5.59 25.03
N GLN A 325 -2.48 5.38 24.88
CA GLN A 325 -3.08 4.05 24.93
C GLN A 325 -3.02 3.36 23.56
N PHE A 326 -3.26 4.10 22.48
CA PHE A 326 -3.42 3.52 21.14
C PHE A 326 -2.25 3.78 20.18
N TYR A 327 -1.38 4.75 20.47
CA TYR A 327 -0.35 5.24 19.55
C TYR A 327 1.04 5.38 20.19
N LYS A 328 1.26 4.83 21.39
CA LYS A 328 2.52 4.94 22.13
C LYS A 328 3.74 4.49 21.32
N ASP A 329 3.63 3.38 20.60
CA ASP A 329 4.74 2.83 19.81
C ASP A 329 5.13 3.72 18.61
N GLY A 330 4.23 4.62 18.18
CA GLY A 330 4.48 5.61 17.15
C GLY A 330 4.93 6.97 17.71
N MET A 331 5.01 7.14 19.03
CA MET A 331 5.49 8.36 19.68
C MET A 331 6.98 8.26 19.97
N TYR A 332 7.67 9.40 19.96
CA TYR A 332 9.04 9.46 20.48
C TYR A 332 9.06 9.08 21.96
N PRO A 333 10.17 8.48 22.46
CA PRO A 333 10.32 8.16 23.86
C PRO A 333 10.08 9.38 24.78
N PRO A 334 9.55 9.16 25.99
CA PRO A 334 9.35 10.23 26.95
C PRO A 334 10.65 10.93 27.33
N MET A 335 10.54 12.22 27.64
CA MET A 335 11.53 12.97 28.39
C MET A 335 11.08 13.06 29.84
N GLU A 336 11.84 12.43 30.74
CA GLU A 336 11.58 12.49 32.18
C GLU A 336 12.19 13.77 32.75
N MET A 337 11.36 14.57 33.41
CA MET A 337 11.76 15.81 34.07
C MET A 337 11.28 15.79 35.54
N ASP A 338 11.90 16.63 36.38
CA ASP A 338 11.55 16.72 37.81
C ASP A 338 10.08 17.05 38.07
N ASN A 339 9.42 17.71 37.11
CA ASN A 339 8.02 18.12 37.16
C ASN A 339 7.09 17.29 36.25
N GLY A 340 7.53 16.11 35.81
CA GLY A 340 6.71 15.14 35.10
C GLY A 340 7.29 14.67 33.77
N THR A 341 6.53 13.81 33.10
CA THR A 341 6.93 13.18 31.85
C THR A 341 6.39 13.98 30.65
N TYR A 342 7.26 14.31 29.70
CA TYR A 342 6.90 15.08 28.51
C TYR A 342 7.14 14.29 27.23
N TYR A 343 6.32 14.55 26.21
CA TYR A 343 6.45 13.97 24.89
C TYR A 343 6.45 15.06 23.82
N PRO A 344 7.26 14.90 22.76
CA PRO A 344 7.00 15.58 21.49
C PRO A 344 5.62 15.19 20.95
N LYS A 345 4.83 16.17 20.51
CA LYS A 345 3.47 15.91 20.04
C LYS A 345 3.50 15.07 18.74
N PRO A 346 2.73 13.97 18.66
CA PRO A 346 2.59 13.20 17.42
C PRO A 346 1.47 13.73 16.50
N MET A 347 0.59 14.58 17.06
CA MET A 347 -0.60 15.18 16.43
C MET A 347 -0.96 16.50 17.12
N ASN A 348 -1.65 17.42 16.43
CA ASN A 348 -2.05 18.72 17.00
C ASN A 348 -3.43 18.70 17.70
N CYS A 349 -4.25 17.69 17.42
CA CYS A 349 -5.63 17.59 17.90
C CYS A 349 -5.81 17.83 19.42
N PRO A 350 -4.98 17.28 20.34
CA PRO A 350 -5.22 17.45 21.76
C PRO A 350 -5.06 18.91 22.20
N MET A 351 -4.14 19.66 21.58
CA MET A 351 -3.92 21.06 21.89
C MET A 351 -5.03 21.94 21.34
N HIS A 352 -5.60 21.61 20.18
CA HIS A 352 -6.74 22.33 19.62
C HIS A 352 -8.01 22.12 20.47
N CYS A 353 -8.18 20.93 21.08
CA CYS A 353 -9.21 20.70 22.09
C CYS A 353 -9.05 21.61 23.31
N LEU A 354 -7.82 21.87 23.78
CA LEU A 354 -7.57 22.81 24.88
C LEU A 354 -7.98 24.23 24.51
N ILE A 355 -7.67 24.68 23.29
CA ILE A 355 -8.08 26.01 22.79
C ILE A 355 -9.61 26.12 22.73
N TYR A 356 -10.29 25.08 22.26
CA TYR A 356 -11.75 25.06 22.27
C TYR A 356 -12.30 25.21 23.69
N ARG A 357 -11.77 24.40 24.63
CA ARG A 357 -12.23 24.28 26.02
C ARG A 357 -11.97 25.50 26.90
N ASP A 358 -10.99 26.33 26.55
CA ASP A 358 -10.56 27.49 27.35
C ASP A 358 -11.69 28.43 27.77
N ARG A 359 -12.76 28.51 26.98
CA ARG A 359 -13.99 29.21 27.36
C ARG A 359 -15.25 28.53 26.85
N GLN A 360 -16.37 28.86 27.47
CA GLN A 360 -17.70 28.45 27.00
C GLN A 360 -17.96 28.96 25.57
N ARG A 361 -18.60 28.10 24.77
CA ARG A 361 -18.97 28.36 23.37
C ARG A 361 -20.48 28.40 23.19
N SER A 362 -20.99 29.29 22.35
CA SER A 362 -22.38 29.28 21.87
C SER A 362 -22.49 28.56 20.54
N TYR A 363 -23.64 27.93 20.25
CA TYR A 363 -23.95 27.38 18.93
C TYR A 363 -23.75 28.39 17.78
N ARG A 364 -23.90 29.69 18.06
CA ARG A 364 -23.69 30.79 17.10
C ARG A 364 -22.24 30.97 16.67
N GLU A 365 -21.30 30.45 17.44
CA GLU A 365 -19.87 30.48 17.12
C GLU A 365 -19.45 29.26 16.28
N LEU A 366 -20.34 28.27 16.11
CA LEU A 366 -20.10 27.09 15.31
C LEU A 366 -20.64 27.29 13.89
N PRO A 367 -19.90 26.84 12.85
CA PRO A 367 -18.68 26.05 12.91
C PRO A 367 -17.41 26.87 13.25
N LEU A 368 -16.65 26.42 14.24
CA LEU A 368 -15.35 27.00 14.62
C LEU A 368 -14.23 26.20 13.95
N ARG A 369 -13.46 26.84 13.07
CA ARG A 369 -12.39 26.19 12.31
C ARG A 369 -11.01 26.65 12.81
N LEU A 370 -10.30 25.81 13.55
CA LEU A 370 -8.92 26.10 13.99
C LEU A 370 -7.91 25.58 12.98
N PHE A 371 -6.89 26.36 12.64
CA PHE A 371 -5.86 25.96 11.68
C PHE A 371 -4.46 26.23 12.23
N GLU A 372 -3.55 25.29 12.02
CA GLU A 372 -2.15 25.40 12.40
C GLU A 372 -1.28 24.71 11.34
N LEU A 373 -0.20 25.38 10.92
CA LEU A 373 0.92 24.69 10.28
C LEU A 373 1.74 24.00 11.38
N GLY A 374 1.19 22.92 11.90
CA GLY A 374 1.61 22.27 13.14
C GLY A 374 2.69 21.24 12.89
N THR A 375 3.88 21.47 13.46
CA THR A 375 4.99 20.51 13.37
C THR A 375 4.87 19.46 14.46
N VAL A 376 4.88 18.20 14.02
CA VAL A 376 4.70 17.01 14.86
C VAL A 376 5.85 16.03 14.63
N TYR A 377 5.98 15.07 15.55
CA TYR A 377 7.06 14.09 15.54
C TYR A 377 6.51 12.68 15.73
N ARG A 378 6.86 11.77 14.82
CA ARG A 378 6.49 10.34 14.89
C ARG A 378 7.72 9.45 14.86
N TYR A 379 7.72 8.45 15.73
CA TYR A 379 8.79 7.47 15.81
C TYR A 379 8.62 6.39 14.75
N GLU A 380 8.96 6.73 13.52
CA GLU A 380 9.02 5.79 12.42
C GLU A 380 10.28 4.91 12.53
N ARG A 381 10.14 3.60 12.29
CA ARG A 381 11.28 2.66 12.31
C ARG A 381 12.29 3.08 11.24
N ALA A 382 13.59 2.93 11.51
CA ALA A 382 14.63 3.42 10.61
C ALA A 382 14.52 2.82 9.19
N GLY A 383 14.22 1.51 9.10
CA GLY A 383 14.04 0.81 7.82
C GLY A 383 12.79 1.21 7.03
N THR A 384 11.86 1.96 7.63
CA THR A 384 10.65 2.44 6.94
C THR A 384 10.75 3.89 6.47
N LEU A 385 11.84 4.60 6.81
CA LEU A 385 12.04 5.98 6.38
C LEU A 385 12.28 6.04 4.88
N HIS A 386 11.65 7.01 4.22
CA HIS A 386 11.75 7.17 2.77
C HIS A 386 11.68 8.65 2.39
N GLY A 387 12.85 9.30 2.38
CA GLY A 387 13.01 10.71 2.01
C GLY A 387 11.97 11.62 2.69
N LEU A 388 11.23 12.37 1.88
CA LEU A 388 10.14 13.23 2.34
C LEU A 388 8.79 12.52 2.48
N LEU A 389 8.62 11.35 1.86
CA LEU A 389 7.34 10.65 1.80
C LEU A 389 7.02 9.92 3.11
N ARG A 390 8.05 9.50 3.86
CA ARG A 390 7.93 8.93 5.21
C ARG A 390 9.09 9.38 6.08
N ILE A 391 8.80 10.35 6.95
CA ILE A 391 9.78 11.14 7.71
C ILE A 391 9.34 11.24 9.19
N ARG A 392 10.27 11.51 10.11
CA ARG A 392 9.97 11.55 11.57
C ARG A 392 9.53 12.91 12.08
N GLY A 393 10.07 13.99 11.53
CA GLY A 393 9.67 15.36 11.85
C GLY A 393 9.05 16.01 10.62
N PHE A 394 7.83 16.50 10.75
CA PHE A 394 7.10 17.09 9.62
C PHE A 394 6.04 18.08 10.08
N THR A 395 5.64 18.97 9.17
CA THR A 395 4.63 20.00 9.40
C THR A 395 3.37 19.65 8.64
N GLN A 396 2.25 19.61 9.33
CA GLN A 396 0.95 19.40 8.71
C GLN A 396 0.21 20.72 8.55
N ASP A 397 -0.52 20.90 7.45
CA ASP A 397 -1.48 21.99 7.28
C ASP A 397 -2.80 21.63 7.98
N ASP A 398 -2.67 21.38 9.28
CA ASP A 398 -3.65 20.69 10.10
C ASP A 398 -4.77 21.62 10.54
N SER A 399 -5.98 21.07 10.61
CA SER A 399 -7.14 21.82 11.08
C SER A 399 -8.17 20.94 11.77
N HIS A 400 -8.73 21.50 12.83
CA HIS A 400 -9.78 20.90 13.64
C HIS A 400 -10.99 21.81 13.63
N ILE A 401 -12.08 21.31 13.06
CA ILE A 401 -13.33 22.04 12.92
C ILE A 401 -14.32 21.50 13.92
N PHE A 402 -14.84 22.38 14.76
CA PHE A 402 -15.89 22.06 15.73
C PHE A 402 -17.21 22.54 15.16
N CYS A 403 -18.13 21.62 14.89
CA CYS A 403 -19.44 21.95 14.35
C CYS A 403 -20.55 21.26 15.16
N THR A 404 -21.79 21.71 14.98
CA THR A 404 -22.92 20.94 15.49
C THR A 404 -23.16 19.70 14.63
N GLN A 405 -23.95 18.76 15.14
CA GLN A 405 -24.30 17.56 14.38
C GLN A 405 -25.07 17.91 13.10
N GLU A 406 -25.94 18.91 13.15
CA GLU A 406 -26.74 19.36 12.01
C GLU A 406 -25.89 20.04 10.93
N GLN A 407 -24.76 20.64 11.31
CA GLN A 407 -23.83 21.30 10.39
C GLN A 407 -22.85 20.33 9.70
N MET A 408 -22.74 19.10 10.20
CA MET A 408 -21.66 18.17 9.81
C MET A 408 -21.63 17.86 8.31
N ALA A 409 -22.76 17.52 7.71
CA ALA A 409 -22.80 17.16 6.27
C ALA A 409 -22.41 18.35 5.37
N ASP A 410 -22.90 19.55 5.69
CA ASP A 410 -22.58 20.77 4.95
C ASP A 410 -21.11 21.17 5.10
N GLU A 411 -20.55 21.02 6.30
CA GLU A 411 -19.12 21.26 6.53
C GLU A 411 -18.26 20.27 5.74
N ILE A 412 -18.58 18.97 5.75
CA ILE A 412 -17.79 17.98 4.99
C ILE A 412 -17.88 18.24 3.49
N ALA A 413 -19.06 18.58 2.96
CA ALA A 413 -19.22 18.94 1.56
C ALA A 413 -18.36 20.15 1.16
N SER A 414 -18.36 21.21 1.98
CA SER A 414 -17.52 22.41 1.81
C SER A 414 -16.03 22.10 1.91
N LEU A 415 -15.64 21.19 2.81
CA LEU A 415 -14.25 20.75 2.95
C LEU A 415 -13.77 19.99 1.71
N LEU A 416 -14.62 19.16 1.14
CA LEU A 416 -14.30 18.41 -0.06
C LEU A 416 -14.03 19.34 -1.24
N ASP A 417 -14.89 20.33 -1.45
CA ASP A 417 -14.66 21.40 -2.44
C ASP A 417 -13.33 22.11 -2.21
N PHE A 418 -13.05 22.45 -0.95
CA PHE A 418 -11.84 23.16 -0.62
C PHE A 418 -10.59 22.31 -0.92
N VAL A 419 -10.58 21.03 -0.54
CA VAL A 419 -9.48 20.10 -0.84
C VAL A 419 -9.27 19.97 -2.34
N LEU A 420 -10.33 19.69 -3.11
CA LEU A 420 -10.22 19.52 -4.56
C LEU A 420 -9.74 20.80 -5.25
N SER A 421 -10.20 21.98 -4.80
CA SER A 421 -9.73 23.26 -5.33
C SER A 421 -8.24 23.46 -5.13
N VAL A 422 -7.70 23.03 -3.99
CA VAL A 422 -6.28 23.16 -3.66
C VAL A 422 -5.47 22.16 -4.47
N LEU A 423 -5.84 20.88 -4.50
CA LEU A 423 -5.11 19.88 -5.28
C LEU A 423 -5.07 20.20 -6.79
N ARG A 424 -6.19 20.69 -7.36
CA ARG A 424 -6.24 21.15 -8.76
C ARG A 424 -5.31 22.32 -9.04
N ARG A 425 -5.13 23.25 -8.08
CA ARG A 425 -4.17 24.36 -8.24
C ARG A 425 -2.73 23.87 -8.41
N PHE A 426 -2.40 22.74 -7.81
CA PHE A 426 -1.09 22.09 -7.92
C PHE A 426 -1.01 21.07 -9.08
N GLY A 427 -1.99 21.04 -9.98
CA GLY A 427 -1.94 20.24 -11.21
C GLY A 427 -2.53 18.82 -11.10
N PHE A 428 -3.09 18.43 -9.95
CA PHE A 428 -3.77 17.15 -9.81
C PHE A 428 -5.22 17.24 -10.29
N ASN A 429 -5.60 16.42 -11.27
CA ASN A 429 -6.95 16.40 -11.84
C ASN A 429 -7.67 15.06 -11.71
N ASP A 430 -6.93 14.00 -11.38
CA ASP A 430 -7.43 12.64 -11.27
C ASP A 430 -7.43 12.23 -9.79
N PHE A 431 -8.62 11.94 -9.28
CA PHE A 431 -8.91 11.70 -7.86
C PHE A 431 -9.65 10.38 -7.70
N ASP A 432 -9.14 9.53 -6.82
CA ASP A 432 -9.83 8.33 -6.35
C ASP A 432 -10.26 8.55 -4.89
N PHE A 433 -11.52 8.28 -4.57
CA PHE A 433 -12.07 8.49 -3.22
C PHE A 433 -12.33 7.15 -2.53
N LYS A 434 -11.94 7.06 -1.26
CA LYS A 434 -12.20 5.90 -0.41
C LYS A 434 -12.96 6.31 0.84
N LEU A 435 -14.10 5.67 1.08
CA LEU A 435 -14.87 5.81 2.31
C LEU A 435 -14.49 4.68 3.26
N SER A 436 -13.66 4.97 4.26
CA SER A 436 -13.26 3.99 5.28
C SER A 436 -14.31 3.93 6.39
N THR A 437 -14.82 2.73 6.67
CA THR A 437 -15.89 2.51 7.65
C THR A 437 -15.40 1.74 8.87
N ARG A 438 -16.26 1.65 9.89
CA ARG A 438 -15.95 1.15 11.23
C ARG A 438 -15.31 -0.23 11.23
N ASN A 439 -14.30 -0.39 12.09
CA ASN A 439 -13.79 -1.68 12.53
C ASN A 439 -14.49 -2.10 13.84
N ALA A 440 -15.23 -3.21 13.83
CA ALA A 440 -15.99 -3.67 15.00
C ALA A 440 -15.08 -3.99 16.21
N ASP A 441 -13.89 -4.54 15.97
CA ASP A 441 -12.96 -4.98 17.01
C ASP A 441 -12.11 -3.82 17.58
N LYS A 442 -12.01 -2.71 16.84
CA LYS A 442 -11.14 -1.58 17.18
C LYS A 442 -11.82 -0.23 16.95
N SER A 443 -12.94 0.00 17.64
CA SER A 443 -13.68 1.26 17.59
C SER A 443 -14.17 1.71 18.98
N VAL A 444 -14.34 3.02 19.14
CA VAL A 444 -14.96 3.65 20.33
C VAL A 444 -16.23 4.40 19.90
N GLY A 445 -17.12 4.73 20.85
CA GLY A 445 -18.40 5.40 20.57
C GLY A 445 -19.55 4.44 20.24
N SER A 446 -20.78 4.98 20.15
CA SER A 446 -22.00 4.20 19.92
C SER A 446 -22.22 3.85 18.45
N ASP A 447 -23.06 2.84 18.18
CA ASP A 447 -23.38 2.43 16.81
C ASP A 447 -24.08 3.56 16.03
N GLU A 448 -24.92 4.33 16.72
CA GLU A 448 -25.67 5.45 16.14
C GLU A 448 -24.75 6.57 15.66
N ILE A 449 -23.73 6.95 16.45
CA ILE A 449 -22.84 8.05 16.05
C ILE A 449 -21.93 7.64 14.88
N TRP A 450 -21.54 6.37 14.82
CA TRP A 450 -20.80 5.82 13.69
C TRP A 450 -21.63 5.81 12.41
N GLN A 451 -22.88 5.37 12.50
CA GLN A 451 -23.80 5.35 11.37
C GLN A 451 -24.02 6.78 10.85
N GLN A 452 -24.31 7.73 11.75
CA GLN A 452 -24.52 9.13 11.40
C GLN A 452 -23.30 9.78 10.75
N ALA A 453 -22.10 9.56 11.30
CA ALA A 453 -20.87 10.11 10.73
C ALA A 453 -20.56 9.50 9.35
N THR A 454 -20.81 8.19 9.18
CA THR A 454 -20.62 7.50 7.89
C THR A 454 -21.62 8.00 6.85
N ASP A 455 -22.86 8.22 7.25
CA ASP A 455 -23.92 8.73 6.37
C ASP A 455 -23.64 10.18 5.95
N ALA A 456 -23.14 11.03 6.86
CA ALA A 456 -22.75 12.40 6.53
C ALA A 456 -21.59 12.46 5.52
N LEU A 457 -20.58 11.59 5.67
CA LEU A 457 -19.49 11.46 4.68
C LEU A 457 -20.01 10.97 3.33
N ARG A 458 -20.91 9.97 3.34
CA ARG A 458 -21.52 9.42 2.12
C ARG A 458 -22.37 10.46 1.40
N GLU A 459 -23.16 11.22 2.14
CA GLU A 459 -23.98 12.29 1.60
C GLU A 459 -23.13 13.37 0.94
N ALA A 460 -22.03 13.80 1.58
CA ALA A 460 -21.10 14.75 0.99
C ALA A 460 -20.52 14.24 -0.33
N LEU A 461 -20.08 12.99 -0.41
CA LEU A 461 -19.57 12.37 -1.65
C LEU A 461 -20.65 12.34 -2.75
N ASN A 462 -21.88 11.96 -2.39
CA ASN A 462 -23.01 11.87 -3.31
C ASN A 462 -23.45 13.24 -3.85
N ARG A 463 -23.47 14.28 -3.00
CA ARG A 463 -23.78 15.66 -3.41
C ARG A 463 -22.82 16.19 -4.48
N HIS A 464 -21.58 15.73 -4.45
CA HIS A 464 -20.54 16.06 -5.43
C HIS A 464 -20.53 15.16 -6.67
N GLY A 465 -21.41 14.14 -6.72
CA GLY A 465 -21.46 13.19 -7.84
C GLY A 465 -20.18 12.36 -7.99
N LEU A 466 -19.40 12.20 -6.91
CA LEU A 466 -18.09 11.53 -6.94
C LEU A 466 -18.26 10.02 -6.83
N GLN A 467 -17.50 9.29 -7.66
CA GLN A 467 -17.38 7.85 -7.52
C GLN A 467 -16.39 7.54 -6.39
N TYR A 468 -16.74 6.60 -5.53
CA TYR A 468 -15.89 6.19 -4.41
C TYR A 468 -16.02 4.69 -4.14
N SER A 469 -14.95 4.09 -3.64
CA SER A 469 -14.97 2.73 -3.10
C SER A 469 -15.17 2.75 -1.59
N VAL A 470 -15.84 1.75 -1.03
CA VAL A 470 -15.94 1.56 0.42
C VAL A 470 -14.81 0.65 0.88
N ALA A 471 -14.13 1.04 1.95
CA ALA A 471 -13.06 0.26 2.60
C ALA A 471 -13.51 -0.18 4.01
N PRO A 472 -14.14 -1.37 4.14
CA PRO A 472 -14.66 -1.85 5.42
C PRO A 472 -13.54 -2.10 6.44
N GLY A 473 -13.67 -1.53 7.64
CA GLY A 473 -12.72 -1.77 8.74
C GLY A 473 -11.45 -0.92 8.73
N ASP A 474 -11.30 -0.02 7.75
CA ASP A 474 -10.10 0.81 7.55
C ASP A 474 -10.18 2.19 8.25
N ALA A 475 -11.29 2.49 8.93
CA ALA A 475 -11.43 3.74 9.68
C ALA A 475 -10.50 3.77 10.90
N ALA A 476 -10.15 4.98 11.38
CA ALA A 476 -9.50 5.08 12.68
C ALA A 476 -10.48 4.71 13.80
N PHE A 477 -9.96 4.36 14.98
CA PHE A 477 -10.80 3.88 16.08
C PHE A 477 -11.85 4.88 16.55
N TYR A 478 -11.70 6.18 16.27
CA TYR A 478 -12.55 7.27 16.73
C TYR A 478 -13.52 7.84 15.68
N GLY A 479 -13.52 7.33 14.45
CA GLY A 479 -14.53 7.72 13.47
C GLY A 479 -14.16 7.44 12.01
N PRO A 480 -15.16 7.50 11.11
CA PRO A 480 -14.99 7.23 9.69
C PRO A 480 -14.28 8.39 8.97
N LYS A 481 -13.75 8.11 7.78
CA LYS A 481 -12.99 9.09 7.00
C LYS A 481 -13.18 8.93 5.49
N ILE A 482 -12.97 10.02 4.77
CA ILE A 482 -12.76 10.06 3.33
C ILE A 482 -11.26 10.22 3.10
N ASP A 483 -10.64 9.24 2.44
CA ASP A 483 -9.29 9.35 1.91
C ASP A 483 -9.34 9.74 0.43
N ILE A 484 -8.47 10.68 0.06
CA ILE A 484 -8.38 11.23 -1.29
C ILE A 484 -7.02 10.87 -1.86
N ASP A 485 -7.02 9.93 -2.79
CA ASP A 485 -5.85 9.51 -3.54
C ASP A 485 -5.75 10.33 -4.83
N VAL A 486 -4.55 10.82 -5.16
CA VAL A 486 -4.27 11.49 -6.44
C VAL A 486 -3.40 10.61 -7.31
N ARG A 487 -3.54 10.72 -8.63
CA ARG A 487 -2.57 10.17 -9.58
C ARG A 487 -1.55 11.22 -10.00
N ASP A 488 -0.27 10.87 -9.95
CA ASP A 488 0.80 11.73 -10.46
C ASP A 488 0.95 11.64 -11.99
N ALA A 489 1.91 12.39 -12.55
CA ALA A 489 2.11 12.51 -13.99
C ALA A 489 2.53 11.20 -14.69
N ILE A 490 2.94 10.17 -13.93
CA ILE A 490 3.31 8.85 -14.44
C ILE A 490 2.34 7.76 -13.95
N GLY A 491 1.19 8.15 -13.39
CA GLY A 491 0.08 7.26 -13.04
C GLY A 491 0.18 6.61 -11.66
N ARG A 492 1.15 6.97 -10.81
CA ARG A 492 1.26 6.42 -9.45
C ARG A 492 0.24 7.08 -8.52
N LYS A 493 -0.33 6.29 -7.62
CA LYS A 493 -1.33 6.75 -6.65
C LYS A 493 -0.66 7.24 -5.35
N TRP A 494 -1.13 8.38 -4.87
CA TRP A 494 -0.67 8.99 -3.63
C TRP A 494 -1.87 9.39 -2.78
N GLN A 495 -2.04 8.76 -1.61
CA GLN A 495 -2.98 9.28 -0.61
C GLN A 495 -2.42 10.59 -0.04
N LEU A 496 -3.11 11.71 -0.26
CA LEU A 496 -2.64 13.03 0.17
C LEU A 496 -3.52 13.66 1.24
N SER A 497 -4.83 13.68 1.01
CA SER A 497 -5.77 14.40 1.86
C SER A 497 -6.73 13.44 2.55
N THR A 498 -7.14 13.81 3.75
CA THR A 498 -8.13 13.06 4.54
C THR A 498 -9.11 14.04 5.17
N ILE A 499 -10.39 13.68 5.16
CA ILE A 499 -11.44 14.32 5.97
C ILE A 499 -11.96 13.25 6.92
N GLN A 500 -11.84 13.48 8.22
CA GLN A 500 -12.14 12.48 9.23
C GLN A 500 -13.03 13.05 10.32
N CYS A 501 -14.09 12.32 10.65
CA CYS A 501 -14.95 12.64 11.77
C CYS A 501 -14.36 12.08 13.08
N ASP A 502 -14.41 12.86 14.14
CA ASP A 502 -14.04 12.45 15.50
C ASP A 502 -15.08 12.95 16.51
N PHE A 503 -15.71 11.98 17.17
CA PHE A 503 -16.63 12.19 18.29
C PHE A 503 -16.04 11.78 19.63
N ASN A 504 -14.89 11.09 19.64
CA ASN A 504 -14.19 10.63 20.83
C ASN A 504 -13.41 11.74 21.53
N LEU A 505 -12.62 12.55 20.82
CA LEU A 505 -11.87 13.63 21.48
C LEU A 505 -12.79 14.69 22.13
N PRO A 506 -13.89 15.13 21.49
CA PRO A 506 -14.88 15.97 22.16
C PRO A 506 -15.40 15.38 23.47
N GLU A 507 -15.60 14.06 23.54
CA GLU A 507 -16.03 13.39 24.76
C GLU A 507 -14.92 13.34 25.82
N ARG A 508 -13.72 12.88 25.44
CA ARG A 508 -12.59 12.72 26.37
C ARG A 508 -12.10 14.03 26.98
N PHE A 509 -12.26 15.15 26.27
CA PHE A 509 -11.91 16.47 26.78
C PHE A 509 -13.07 17.18 27.49
N GLY A 510 -14.28 16.61 27.48
CA GLY A 510 -15.48 17.23 28.02
C GLY A 510 -15.85 18.52 27.28
N LEU A 511 -15.75 18.53 25.95
CA LEU A 511 -16.05 19.70 25.13
C LEU A 511 -17.56 19.88 25.03
N GLU A 512 -18.02 21.12 25.23
CA GLU A 512 -19.44 21.47 25.16
C GLU A 512 -19.66 22.83 24.49
N TYR A 513 -20.87 23.05 23.99
CA TYR A 513 -21.41 24.35 23.61
C TYR A 513 -22.84 24.51 24.14
N ILE A 514 -23.29 25.76 24.24
CA ILE A 514 -24.67 26.11 24.59
C ILE A 514 -25.52 26.14 23.32
N ALA A 515 -26.49 25.23 23.23
CA ALA A 515 -27.41 25.09 22.12
C ALA A 515 -28.53 26.17 22.14
N THR A 516 -29.37 26.18 21.11
CA THR A 516 -30.49 27.13 20.95
C THR A 516 -31.51 27.08 22.08
N ASP A 517 -31.64 25.91 22.72
CA ASP A 517 -32.52 25.63 23.85
C ASP A 517 -31.84 25.83 25.22
N ASN A 518 -30.64 26.43 25.25
CA ASN A 518 -29.76 26.56 26.41
C ASN A 518 -29.24 25.24 27.01
N SER A 519 -29.49 24.09 26.37
CA SER A 519 -28.87 22.83 26.77
C SER A 519 -27.37 22.83 26.44
N ARG A 520 -26.59 22.05 27.22
CA ARG A 520 -25.19 21.77 26.92
C ARG A 520 -25.14 20.60 25.95
N LYS A 521 -24.58 20.81 24.77
CA LYS A 521 -24.37 19.78 23.75
C LYS A 521 -22.89 19.64 23.43
N ARG A 522 -22.50 18.46 22.97
CA ARG A 522 -21.12 18.17 22.55
C ARG A 522 -20.94 18.51 21.08
N PRO A 523 -19.87 19.21 20.67
CA PRO A 523 -19.58 19.43 19.27
C PRO A 523 -19.06 18.14 18.62
N ILE A 524 -19.22 18.03 17.30
CA ILE A 524 -18.46 17.09 16.49
C ILE A 524 -17.16 17.76 16.08
N MET A 525 -16.06 17.01 16.07
CA MET A 525 -14.78 17.49 15.56
C MET A 525 -14.47 16.84 14.22
N LEU A 526 -14.11 17.65 13.23
CA LEU A 526 -13.62 17.18 11.94
C LEU A 526 -12.11 17.44 11.88
N HIS A 527 -11.33 16.38 11.67
CA HIS A 527 -9.91 16.49 11.33
C HIS A 527 -9.75 16.58 9.84
N ARG A 528 -8.84 17.44 9.40
CA ARG A 528 -8.51 17.54 7.99
C ARG A 528 -7.13 18.11 7.77
N ALA A 529 -6.50 17.64 6.71
CA ALA A 529 -5.28 18.20 6.14
C ALA A 529 -5.43 18.23 4.61
N LEU A 530 -5.02 19.32 3.96
CA LEU A 530 -5.12 19.43 2.49
C LEU A 530 -3.91 18.75 1.85
N PHE A 531 -2.73 19.16 2.28
CA PHE A 531 -1.48 18.58 1.80
C PHE A 531 -1.12 17.29 2.54
N GLY A 532 -1.69 17.10 3.74
CA GLY A 532 -1.24 16.09 4.67
C GLY A 532 -0.05 16.65 5.45
N SER A 533 1.17 16.27 5.08
CA SER A 533 2.37 17.00 5.52
C SER A 533 2.98 17.78 4.36
N ILE A 534 3.54 18.94 4.67
CA ILE A 534 4.25 19.79 3.71
C ILE A 534 5.39 19.01 3.07
N GLU A 535 6.13 18.24 3.85
CA GLU A 535 7.21 17.35 3.41
C GLU A 535 6.70 16.36 2.37
N ARG A 536 5.67 15.57 2.70
CA ARG A 536 5.15 14.53 1.80
C ARG A 536 4.61 15.14 0.53
N PHE A 537 3.82 16.21 0.64
CA PHE A 537 3.27 16.88 -0.52
C PHE A 537 4.36 17.48 -1.41
N PHE A 538 5.41 18.08 -0.83
CA PHE A 538 6.57 18.55 -1.58
C PHE A 538 7.25 17.42 -2.33
N GLY A 539 7.47 16.27 -1.68
CA GLY A 539 8.03 15.08 -2.31
C GLY A 539 7.20 14.68 -3.52
N VAL A 540 5.89 14.51 -3.35
CA VAL A 540 4.98 14.15 -4.45
C VAL A 540 4.97 15.19 -5.57
N LEU A 541 4.99 16.49 -5.27
CA LEU A 541 5.08 17.55 -6.29
C LEU A 541 6.39 17.47 -7.06
N LEU A 542 7.51 17.22 -6.38
CA LEU A 542 8.81 17.13 -7.01
C LEU A 542 8.84 15.98 -8.02
N GLU A 543 8.26 14.82 -7.69
CA GLU A 543 8.17 13.69 -8.61
C GLU A 543 7.13 13.91 -9.73
N HIS A 544 5.97 14.49 -9.39
CA HIS A 544 4.92 14.84 -10.34
C HIS A 544 5.46 15.75 -11.46
N TYR A 545 6.23 16.78 -11.10
CA TYR A 545 6.84 17.69 -12.06
C TYR A 545 8.20 17.25 -12.60
N GLY A 546 8.80 16.18 -12.05
CA GLY A 546 10.16 15.77 -12.39
C GLY A 546 11.19 16.89 -12.20
N GLY A 547 11.04 17.70 -11.15
CA GLY A 547 11.90 18.87 -10.89
C GLY A 547 11.49 20.17 -11.61
N ALA A 548 10.66 20.09 -12.64
CA ALA A 548 10.24 21.25 -13.42
C ALA A 548 8.99 21.93 -12.81
N PHE A 549 9.15 22.53 -11.63
CA PHE A 549 8.05 23.24 -10.95
C PHE A 549 7.39 24.29 -11.86
N PRO A 550 6.07 24.49 -11.75
CA PRO A 550 5.40 25.59 -12.44
C PRO A 550 5.97 26.93 -11.97
N THR A 551 5.93 27.95 -12.83
CA THR A 551 6.61 29.25 -12.61
C THR A 551 6.32 29.88 -11.24
N TRP A 552 5.10 29.72 -10.73
CA TRP A 552 4.69 30.30 -9.44
C TRP A 552 5.29 29.58 -8.22
N LEU A 553 5.80 28.35 -8.39
CA LEU A 553 6.49 27.56 -7.35
C LEU A 553 8.00 27.45 -7.60
N ALA A 554 8.48 27.73 -8.81
CA ALA A 554 9.89 27.55 -9.16
C ALA A 554 10.80 28.41 -8.26
N PRO A 555 11.84 27.83 -7.62
CA PRO A 555 12.71 28.57 -6.71
C PRO A 555 13.60 29.59 -7.43
N VAL A 556 13.83 29.39 -8.74
CA VAL A 556 14.44 30.37 -9.63
C VAL A 556 13.53 30.48 -10.85
N GLN A 557 12.85 31.61 -10.99
CA GLN A 557 11.84 31.81 -12.04
C GLN A 557 12.47 32.25 -13.36
N VAL A 558 13.50 33.09 -13.30
CA VAL A 558 14.20 33.64 -14.47
C VAL A 558 15.69 33.64 -14.21
N ARG A 559 16.49 33.23 -15.21
CA ARG A 559 17.94 33.44 -15.27
C ARG A 559 18.26 34.22 -16.53
N VAL A 560 18.90 35.39 -16.37
CA VAL A 560 19.40 36.17 -17.50
C VAL A 560 20.76 35.61 -17.87
N LEU A 561 20.89 35.07 -19.09
CA LEU A 561 22.16 34.64 -19.66
C LEU A 561 22.72 35.82 -20.47
N ALA A 562 23.94 36.23 -20.16
CA ALA A 562 24.62 37.35 -20.81
C ALA A 562 25.16 36.95 -22.19
#